data_AF-A0A382JF84-F1
#
_entry.id   AF-A0A382JF84-F1
#
_cell.length_a   1.000
_cell.length_b   1.000
_cell.length_c   1.000
_cell.angle_alpha   90.00
_cell.angle_beta   90.00
_cell.angle_gamma   90.00
#
_symmetry.space_group_name_H-M   'P 1'
#
loop_
_entity.id
_entity.type
_entity.pdbx_description
1 polymer ?
#
loop_
_entity_poly.entity_id
_entity_poly.type
_entity_poly.pdbx_seq_one_letter_code
_entity_poly.pdbx_strand_id
1 'polypeptide(L)'
;NENKPVDGNAGKPTEPAKVDFVKQIKPILEYNCVGCHREGEAEEHGGGYQLDIKEKAIKGRRIRPGDHERSMVWESMTLPLDDEEVMPPKQKEQRPTKEEIALIALWIDQGATWPEGLQLTPKKKTIKGEDETKIVDAIRAKIMAKHKLVAEGDMELFVDKVPNTLSDFTMVPIKGGTFLMGSPAEEEGRNENEGPQRRVTVSAFWMGKHEVTWDEYHKFMYYEKNVKLKKGTLEYYLDSVATPTKPYVNMDFGMGTGQHPAISMTQHAANKYCQWLSAKTGHFYRLPTEAEWEYACRAGTTTAFSWGNESDRATLNTKTWNSGNTLDPVTFDVGYRKIGLKTPNPW
;
A
#
# COMPACT_ATOMS: atom_id res chain seq x y z
N ASN A 1 -9.51 -24.93 54.32
CA ASN A 1 -10.83 -24.81 53.69
C ASN A 1 -10.88 -23.48 52.94
N GLU A 2 -10.83 -23.39 51.62
CA GLU A 2 -10.91 -24.39 50.55
C GLU A 2 -10.18 -23.82 49.32
N ASN A 3 -9.45 -24.70 48.65
CA ASN A 3 -8.98 -24.51 47.28
C ASN A 3 -10.17 -24.23 46.36
N LYS A 4 -10.10 -23.18 45.53
CA LYS A 4 -10.82 -23.14 44.25
C LYS A 4 -9.80 -23.15 43.11
N PRO A 5 -9.96 -24.04 42.11
CA PRO A 5 -8.99 -24.22 41.04
C PRO A 5 -9.06 -23.08 40.02
N VAL A 6 -7.91 -22.77 39.46
CA VAL A 6 -7.72 -21.89 38.32
C VAL A 6 -8.08 -22.68 37.07
N ASP A 7 -9.23 -22.39 36.46
CA ASP A 7 -9.58 -22.97 35.16
C ASP A 7 -8.70 -22.31 34.08
N GLY A 8 -7.68 -23.05 33.65
CA GLY A 8 -6.89 -22.77 32.48
C GLY A 8 -7.74 -22.93 31.23
N ASN A 9 -8.29 -21.82 30.72
CA ASN A 9 -8.83 -21.78 29.37
C ASN A 9 -7.65 -21.60 28.39
N ALA A 10 -6.94 -22.69 28.12
CA ALA A 10 -6.12 -22.79 26.92
C ALA A 10 -7.06 -22.58 25.74
N GLY A 11 -6.94 -21.42 25.07
CA GLY A 11 -7.77 -21.06 23.93
C GLY A 11 -7.80 -22.21 22.94
N LYS A 12 -9.00 -22.75 22.69
CA LYS A 12 -9.23 -23.73 21.62
C LYS A 12 -8.63 -23.18 20.33
N PRO A 13 -8.00 -24.03 19.49
CA PRO A 13 -7.61 -23.61 18.14
C PRO A 13 -8.85 -23.02 17.48
N THR A 14 -8.82 -21.73 17.16
CA THR A 14 -9.89 -21.08 16.42
C THR A 14 -9.97 -21.77 15.08
N GLU A 15 -11.10 -22.41 14.78
CA GLU A 15 -11.32 -23.02 13.47
C GLU A 15 -11.07 -21.98 12.37
N PRO A 16 -10.38 -22.36 11.28
CA PRO A 16 -10.09 -21.43 10.21
C PRO A 16 -11.41 -20.88 9.64
N ALA A 17 -11.43 -19.57 9.34
CA ALA A 17 -12.60 -18.91 8.81
C ALA A 17 -13.13 -19.62 7.54
N LYS A 18 -14.46 -19.66 7.41
CA LYS A 18 -15.12 -20.31 6.27
C LYS A 18 -14.76 -19.59 4.98
N VAL A 19 -14.30 -20.34 3.97
CA VAL A 19 -13.91 -19.81 2.66
C VAL A 19 -15.15 -19.45 1.85
N ASP A 20 -15.20 -18.21 1.34
CA ASP A 20 -16.23 -17.72 0.43
C ASP A 20 -15.87 -18.08 -1.02
N PHE A 21 -16.63 -19.00 -1.62
CA PHE A 21 -16.37 -19.44 -2.98
C PHE A 21 -16.37 -18.28 -3.99
N VAL A 22 -17.37 -17.39 -3.94
CA VAL A 22 -17.55 -16.35 -4.96
C VAL A 22 -16.43 -15.30 -4.88
N LYS A 23 -16.02 -14.95 -3.66
CA LYS A 23 -14.98 -13.93 -3.44
C LYS A 23 -13.57 -14.48 -3.57
N GLN A 24 -13.35 -15.73 -3.18
CA GLN A 24 -11.99 -16.25 -2.94
C GLN A 24 -11.60 -17.38 -3.91
N ILE A 25 -12.50 -18.30 -4.25
CA ILE A 25 -12.17 -19.48 -5.07
C ILE A 25 -12.49 -19.27 -6.55
N LYS A 26 -13.67 -18.71 -6.84
CA LYS A 26 -14.13 -18.39 -8.18
C LYS A 26 -13.07 -17.64 -8.98
N PRO A 27 -12.44 -16.55 -8.49
CA PRO A 27 -11.39 -15.88 -9.23
C PRO A 27 -10.24 -16.82 -9.57
N ILE A 28 -9.77 -17.64 -8.64
CA ILE A 28 -8.64 -18.56 -8.86
C ILE A 28 -8.97 -19.56 -9.99
N LEU A 29 -10.16 -20.16 -9.96
CA LEU A 29 -10.57 -21.12 -11.01
C LEU A 29 -10.78 -20.43 -12.36
N GLU A 30 -11.46 -19.27 -12.39
CA GLU A 30 -11.70 -18.48 -13.62
C GLU A 30 -10.40 -18.05 -14.30
N TYR A 31 -9.40 -17.67 -13.50
CA TYR A 31 -8.12 -17.17 -13.98
C TYR A 31 -7.12 -18.25 -14.40
N ASN A 32 -7.15 -19.42 -13.74
CA ASN A 32 -6.08 -20.41 -13.91
C ASN A 32 -6.55 -21.72 -14.57
N CYS A 33 -7.84 -22.07 -14.47
CA CYS A 33 -8.32 -23.41 -14.81
C CYS A 33 -9.35 -23.39 -15.95
N VAL A 34 -10.35 -22.50 -15.86
CA VAL A 34 -11.50 -22.43 -16.78
C VAL A 34 -11.10 -22.03 -18.22
N GLY A 35 -9.88 -21.52 -18.39
CA GLY A 35 -9.26 -21.29 -19.70
C GLY A 35 -9.19 -22.56 -20.58
N CYS A 36 -9.01 -23.73 -19.97
CA CYS A 36 -8.92 -25.03 -20.66
C CYS A 36 -9.98 -26.03 -20.17
N HIS A 37 -10.41 -25.92 -18.91
CA HIS A 37 -11.36 -26.84 -18.29
C HIS A 37 -12.80 -26.29 -18.28
N ARG A 38 -13.34 -25.95 -19.46
CA ARG A 38 -14.72 -25.46 -19.62
C ARG A 38 -15.47 -26.21 -20.72
N GLU A 39 -16.79 -26.04 -20.78
CA GLU A 39 -17.58 -26.55 -21.91
C GLU A 39 -16.99 -26.08 -23.25
N GLY A 40 -16.89 -26.99 -24.22
CA GLY A 40 -16.30 -26.75 -25.53
C GLY A 40 -14.77 -26.82 -25.60
N GLU A 41 -14.06 -26.71 -24.48
CA GLU A 41 -12.58 -26.75 -24.45
C GLU A 41 -12.03 -27.97 -23.72
N ALA A 42 -12.76 -28.48 -22.73
CA ALA A 42 -12.25 -29.51 -21.83
C ALA A 42 -11.82 -30.78 -22.57
N GLU A 43 -12.52 -31.17 -23.64
CA GLU A 43 -12.15 -32.36 -24.43
C GLU A 43 -10.85 -32.18 -25.21
N GLU A 44 -10.64 -31.00 -25.82
CA GLU A 44 -9.48 -30.72 -26.66
C GLU A 44 -8.25 -30.28 -25.86
N HIS A 45 -8.47 -29.49 -24.80
CA HIS A 45 -7.41 -28.79 -24.07
C HIS A 45 -7.34 -29.16 -22.58
N GLY A 46 -8.32 -29.89 -22.04
CA GLY A 46 -8.45 -30.17 -20.61
C GLY A 46 -8.60 -31.65 -20.24
N GLY A 47 -8.34 -32.58 -21.18
CA GLY A 47 -8.42 -34.04 -20.94
C GLY A 47 -9.81 -34.54 -20.53
N GLY A 48 -10.87 -33.89 -21.01
CA GLY A 48 -12.26 -34.16 -20.63
C GLY A 48 -12.62 -33.71 -19.21
N TYR A 49 -11.71 -33.04 -18.49
CA TYR A 49 -11.98 -32.49 -17.17
C TYR A 49 -12.59 -31.09 -17.28
N GLN A 50 -13.84 -30.98 -16.85
CA GLN A 50 -14.62 -29.74 -16.86
C GLN A 50 -14.75 -29.18 -15.44
N LEU A 51 -14.41 -27.89 -15.27
CA LEU A 51 -14.31 -27.13 -14.02
C LEU A 51 -15.13 -25.84 -14.03
N ASP A 52 -15.91 -25.57 -15.07
CA ASP A 52 -16.71 -24.34 -15.16
C ASP A 52 -18.09 -24.44 -14.48
N ILE A 53 -18.57 -25.66 -14.20
CA ILE A 53 -19.81 -25.90 -13.44
C ILE A 53 -19.62 -26.93 -12.34
N LYS A 54 -20.33 -26.75 -11.23
CA LYS A 54 -20.20 -27.54 -10.00
C LYS A 54 -20.37 -29.04 -10.24
N GLU A 55 -21.39 -29.42 -10.99
CA GLU A 55 -21.81 -30.81 -11.21
C GLU A 55 -20.76 -31.62 -11.97
N LYS A 56 -19.98 -30.94 -12.82
CA LYS A 56 -18.89 -31.56 -13.60
C LYS A 56 -17.56 -31.51 -12.87
N ALA A 57 -17.36 -30.47 -12.07
CA ALA A 57 -16.18 -30.25 -11.25
C ALA A 57 -16.11 -31.23 -10.07
N ILE A 58 -17.24 -31.47 -9.40
CA ILE A 58 -17.39 -32.39 -8.26
C ILE A 58 -17.88 -33.75 -8.77
N LYS A 59 -17.07 -34.41 -9.61
CA LYS A 59 -17.35 -35.76 -10.10
C LYS A 59 -16.14 -36.68 -9.89
N GLY A 60 -16.36 -37.79 -9.17
CA GLY A 60 -15.32 -38.81 -8.96
C GLY A 60 -14.13 -38.29 -8.15
N ARG A 61 -12.92 -38.32 -8.75
CA ARG A 61 -11.66 -37.87 -8.12
C ARG A 61 -11.29 -36.40 -8.37
N ARG A 62 -12.10 -35.68 -9.15
CA ARG A 62 -11.79 -34.32 -9.62
C ARG A 62 -11.63 -33.32 -8.47
N ILE A 63 -12.74 -33.06 -7.77
CA ILE A 63 -12.80 -32.38 -6.48
C ILE A 63 -13.54 -33.31 -5.53
N ARG A 64 -12.90 -33.66 -4.41
CA ARG A 64 -13.46 -34.47 -3.34
C ARG A 64 -13.73 -33.58 -2.13
N PRO A 65 -14.99 -33.17 -1.91
CA PRO A 65 -15.36 -32.41 -0.73
C PRO A 65 -14.87 -33.09 0.56
N GLY A 66 -14.12 -32.34 1.38
CA GLY A 66 -13.55 -32.80 2.64
C GLY A 66 -12.17 -33.46 2.53
N ASP A 67 -11.59 -33.58 1.33
CA ASP A 67 -10.31 -34.27 1.12
C ASP A 67 -9.55 -33.66 -0.06
N HIS A 68 -8.77 -32.62 0.22
CA HIS A 68 -7.94 -31.99 -0.82
C HIS A 68 -6.81 -32.90 -1.33
N GLU A 69 -6.21 -33.71 -0.46
CA GLU A 69 -5.08 -34.60 -0.84
C GLU A 69 -5.49 -35.64 -1.89
N ARG A 70 -6.76 -36.08 -1.87
CA ARG A 70 -7.29 -36.98 -2.90
C ARG A 70 -8.02 -36.28 -4.04
N SER A 71 -8.01 -34.96 -4.06
CA SER A 71 -8.59 -34.14 -5.13
C SER A 71 -7.57 -33.87 -6.23
N MET A 72 -7.84 -34.39 -7.43
CA MET A 72 -6.98 -34.27 -8.60
C MET A 72 -6.65 -32.80 -8.95
N VAL A 73 -7.59 -31.87 -8.71
CA VAL A 73 -7.33 -30.43 -8.94
C VAL A 73 -6.20 -29.90 -8.07
N TRP A 74 -6.07 -30.37 -6.83
CA TRP A 74 -5.03 -29.91 -5.92
C TRP A 74 -3.72 -30.65 -6.16
N GLU A 75 -3.78 -31.96 -6.36
CA GLU A 75 -2.66 -32.82 -6.72
C GLU A 75 -1.90 -32.25 -7.94
N SER A 76 -2.60 -32.01 -9.04
CA SER A 76 -2.01 -31.47 -10.28
C SER A 76 -1.41 -30.06 -10.13
N MET A 77 -1.90 -29.23 -9.20
CA MET A 77 -1.31 -27.91 -8.91
C MET A 77 -0.03 -27.97 -8.07
N THR A 78 0.22 -29.07 -7.37
CA THR A 78 1.35 -29.22 -6.43
C THR A 78 2.49 -30.06 -6.98
N LEU A 79 2.31 -30.70 -8.13
CA LEU A 79 3.38 -31.43 -8.83
C LEU A 79 4.57 -30.51 -9.19
N PRO A 80 5.79 -31.08 -9.30
CA PRO A 80 6.95 -30.37 -9.84
C PRO A 80 6.67 -29.76 -11.22
N LEU A 81 7.28 -28.61 -11.52
CA LEU A 81 7.00 -27.88 -12.77
C LEU A 81 7.50 -28.57 -14.04
N ASP A 82 8.36 -29.56 -13.90
CA ASP A 82 8.87 -30.43 -14.97
C ASP A 82 8.05 -31.71 -15.13
N ASP A 83 7.07 -31.96 -14.27
CA ASP A 83 6.12 -33.06 -14.40
C ASP A 83 5.14 -32.81 -15.56
N GLU A 84 4.81 -33.83 -16.34
CA GLU A 84 3.90 -33.72 -17.48
C GLU A 84 2.44 -33.55 -17.07
N GLU A 85 2.08 -33.99 -15.85
CA GLU A 85 0.72 -33.88 -15.30
C GLU A 85 0.51 -32.59 -14.50
N VAL A 86 1.53 -31.73 -14.38
CA VAL A 86 1.40 -30.45 -13.67
C VAL A 86 0.40 -29.53 -14.36
N MET A 87 -0.59 -29.06 -13.61
CA MET A 87 -1.63 -28.16 -14.11
C MET A 87 -1.72 -26.88 -13.26
N PRO A 88 -1.75 -25.68 -13.87
CA PRO A 88 -1.55 -25.43 -15.31
C PRO A 88 -0.13 -25.86 -15.77
N PRO A 89 0.13 -26.13 -17.07
CA PRO A 89 1.47 -26.48 -17.55
C PRO A 89 2.49 -25.36 -17.37
N LYS A 90 3.79 -25.69 -17.35
CA LYS A 90 4.89 -24.71 -17.17
C LYS A 90 4.87 -23.56 -18.20
N GLN A 91 4.39 -23.83 -19.41
CA GLN A 91 4.34 -22.87 -20.52
C GLN A 91 3.18 -21.86 -20.38
N LYS A 92 2.24 -22.09 -19.46
CA LYS A 92 1.14 -21.14 -19.24
C LYS A 92 1.62 -19.97 -18.39
N GLU A 93 1.39 -18.77 -18.90
CA GLU A 93 1.72 -17.51 -18.22
C GLU A 93 0.95 -17.33 -16.90
N GLN A 94 -0.23 -17.96 -16.77
CA GLN A 94 -1.13 -17.79 -15.62
C GLN A 94 -1.15 -19.08 -14.78
N ARG A 95 -0.68 -18.97 -13.55
CA ARG A 95 -0.68 -20.05 -12.57
C ARG A 95 -1.19 -19.57 -11.20
N PRO A 96 -1.77 -20.47 -10.39
CA PRO A 96 -2.08 -20.18 -9.00
C PRO A 96 -0.79 -19.90 -8.20
N THR A 97 -0.82 -18.94 -7.27
CA THR A 97 0.25 -18.75 -6.29
C THR A 97 0.20 -19.83 -5.20
N LYS A 98 1.24 -19.96 -4.37
CA LYS A 98 1.24 -20.93 -3.26
C LYS A 98 0.09 -20.67 -2.28
N GLU A 99 -0.23 -19.41 -2.03
CA GLU A 99 -1.34 -18.99 -1.17
C GLU A 99 -2.70 -19.31 -1.80
N GLU A 100 -2.85 -19.12 -3.11
CA GLU A 100 -4.06 -19.50 -3.85
C GLU A 100 -4.27 -21.03 -3.84
N ILE A 101 -3.20 -21.82 -3.99
CA ILE A 101 -3.25 -23.29 -3.89
C ILE A 101 -3.68 -23.73 -2.48
N ALA A 102 -3.09 -23.12 -1.45
CA ALA A 102 -3.48 -23.39 -0.06
C ALA A 102 -4.94 -23.01 0.22
N LEU A 103 -5.44 -21.93 -0.41
CA LEU A 103 -6.83 -21.51 -0.28
C LEU A 103 -7.80 -22.49 -0.96
N ILE A 104 -7.42 -23.05 -2.10
CA ILE A 104 -8.18 -24.15 -2.73
C ILE A 104 -8.20 -25.38 -1.84
N ALA A 105 -7.06 -25.76 -1.25
CA ALA A 105 -6.99 -26.89 -0.31
C ALA A 105 -7.97 -26.72 0.86
N LEU A 106 -7.90 -25.56 1.53
CA LEU A 106 -8.78 -25.22 2.64
C LEU A 106 -10.26 -25.23 2.24
N TRP A 107 -10.60 -24.70 1.07
CA TRP A 107 -11.97 -24.73 0.57
C TRP A 107 -12.47 -26.16 0.32
N ILE A 108 -11.63 -27.02 -0.26
CA ILE A 108 -11.98 -28.42 -0.49
C ILE A 108 -12.21 -29.12 0.85
N ASP A 109 -11.31 -28.96 1.82
CA ASP A 109 -11.43 -29.55 3.17
C ASP A 109 -12.68 -29.06 3.92
N GLN A 110 -13.10 -27.82 3.68
CA GLN A 110 -14.37 -27.26 4.19
C GLN A 110 -15.62 -27.75 3.43
N GLY A 111 -15.49 -28.78 2.60
CA GLY A 111 -16.59 -29.41 1.88
C GLY A 111 -16.85 -28.82 0.48
N ALA A 112 -15.89 -28.10 -0.09
CA ALA A 112 -15.93 -27.55 -1.44
C ALA A 112 -17.25 -26.82 -1.77
N THR A 113 -17.76 -26.01 -0.84
CA THR A 113 -19.05 -25.34 -1.00
C THR A 113 -19.04 -24.44 -2.23
N TRP A 114 -19.94 -24.70 -3.17
CA TRP A 114 -20.09 -23.98 -4.44
C TRP A 114 -21.58 -23.70 -4.67
N PRO A 115 -21.99 -22.44 -4.97
CA PRO A 115 -23.39 -22.08 -5.26
C PRO A 115 -23.99 -22.83 -6.46
N GLU A 116 -25.19 -23.41 -6.29
CA GLU A 116 -25.89 -24.12 -7.38
C GLU A 116 -26.15 -23.19 -8.58
N GLY A 117 -25.98 -23.71 -9.79
CA GLY A 117 -26.23 -22.98 -11.05
C GLY A 117 -25.21 -21.89 -11.39
N LEU A 118 -24.16 -21.69 -10.59
CA LEU A 118 -23.10 -20.73 -10.89
C LEU A 118 -22.09 -21.31 -11.88
N GLN A 119 -22.13 -20.81 -13.12
CA GLN A 119 -21.14 -21.09 -14.16
C GLN A 119 -19.96 -20.11 -14.09
N LEU A 120 -18.75 -20.63 -14.16
CA LEU A 120 -17.52 -19.85 -14.22
C LEU A 120 -17.20 -19.46 -15.66
N THR A 121 -16.59 -18.30 -15.84
CA THR A 121 -16.13 -17.84 -17.16
C THR A 121 -14.62 -17.61 -17.16
N PRO A 122 -13.91 -17.95 -18.24
CA PRO A 122 -12.47 -17.80 -18.29
C PRO A 122 -12.11 -16.31 -18.20
N LYS A 123 -11.11 -16.00 -17.37
CA LYS A 123 -10.55 -14.66 -17.26
C LYS A 123 -9.05 -14.70 -17.46
N LYS A 124 -8.48 -13.62 -17.97
CA LYS A 124 -7.03 -13.44 -18.00
C LYS A 124 -6.60 -12.73 -16.72
N LYS A 125 -5.68 -13.31 -15.93
CA LYS A 125 -5.03 -12.54 -14.86
C LYS A 125 -4.35 -11.35 -15.53
N THR A 126 -4.65 -10.15 -15.04
CA THR A 126 -3.71 -9.03 -15.19
C THR A 126 -2.52 -9.39 -14.32
N ILE A 127 -1.58 -10.16 -14.85
CA ILE A 127 -0.28 -10.37 -14.22
C ILE A 127 0.24 -8.95 -13.96
N LYS A 128 0.60 -8.62 -12.70
CA LYS A 128 1.36 -7.40 -12.41
C LYS A 128 2.50 -7.37 -13.42
N GLY A 129 2.41 -6.45 -14.39
CA GLY A 129 3.10 -6.62 -15.66
C GLY A 129 4.59 -6.84 -15.43
N GLU A 130 5.24 -7.70 -16.20
CA GLU A 130 6.70 -7.89 -16.13
C GLU A 130 7.48 -6.56 -16.09
N ASP A 131 6.90 -5.53 -16.71
CA ASP A 131 7.43 -4.16 -16.69
C ASP A 131 7.36 -3.50 -15.30
N GLU A 132 6.41 -3.82 -14.42
CA GLU A 132 6.35 -3.31 -13.03
C GLU A 132 7.54 -3.79 -12.20
N THR A 133 7.88 -5.08 -12.26
CA THR A 133 9.08 -5.61 -11.59
C THR A 133 10.34 -4.92 -12.10
N LYS A 134 10.46 -4.76 -13.42
CA LYS A 134 11.61 -4.06 -14.02
C LYS A 134 11.67 -2.58 -13.63
N ILE A 135 10.53 -1.91 -13.46
CA ILE A 135 10.47 -0.55 -12.91
C ILE A 135 11.01 -0.53 -11.48
N VAL A 136 10.57 -1.46 -10.62
CA VAL A 136 11.04 -1.55 -9.22
C VAL A 136 12.55 -1.80 -9.18
N ASP A 137 13.06 -2.73 -9.99
CA ASP A 137 14.48 -3.04 -10.07
C ASP A 137 15.31 -1.84 -10.57
N ALA A 138 14.82 -1.13 -11.59
CA ALA A 138 15.45 0.08 -12.10
C ALA A 138 15.54 1.19 -11.04
N ILE A 139 14.45 1.43 -10.31
CA ILE A 139 14.41 2.41 -9.22
C ILE A 139 15.39 2.00 -8.11
N ARG A 140 15.38 0.73 -7.70
CA ARG A 140 16.29 0.22 -6.69
C ARG A 140 17.75 0.38 -7.12
N ALA A 141 18.08 0.03 -8.36
CA ALA A 141 19.43 0.18 -8.89
C ALA A 141 19.90 1.64 -8.84
N LYS A 142 19.03 2.59 -9.24
CA LYS A 142 19.34 4.02 -9.17
C LYS A 142 19.48 4.53 -7.74
N ILE A 143 18.62 4.07 -6.82
CA ILE A 143 18.73 4.40 -5.39
C ILE A 143 20.07 3.91 -4.85
N MET A 144 20.41 2.65 -5.07
CA MET A 144 21.63 2.04 -4.54
C MET A 144 22.90 2.67 -5.12
N ALA A 145 22.85 3.17 -6.36
CA ALA A 145 23.96 3.90 -6.96
C ALA A 145 24.24 5.25 -6.28
N LYS A 146 23.22 5.89 -5.69
CA LYS A 146 23.35 7.17 -4.96
C LYS A 146 23.47 6.98 -3.45
N HIS A 147 22.85 5.92 -2.92
CA HIS A 147 22.75 5.68 -1.49
C HIS A 147 24.13 5.47 -0.87
N LYS A 148 24.38 6.20 0.21
CA LYS A 148 25.52 6.02 1.09
C LYS A 148 24.98 5.86 2.49
N LEU A 149 25.52 4.90 3.23
CA LEU A 149 25.20 4.77 4.64
C LEU A 149 25.78 5.99 5.35
N VAL A 150 24.91 6.76 6.01
CA VAL A 150 25.29 7.94 6.79
C VAL A 150 24.99 7.62 8.24
N ALA A 151 25.98 7.78 9.13
CA ALA A 151 25.75 7.61 10.55
C ALA A 151 24.84 8.72 11.07
N GLU A 152 24.05 8.45 12.11
CA GLU A 152 23.06 9.41 12.63
C GLU A 152 23.67 10.78 13.00
N GLY A 153 24.89 10.79 13.54
CA GLY A 153 25.61 12.03 13.89
C GLY A 153 26.04 12.87 12.69
N ASP A 154 26.12 12.26 11.51
CA ASP A 154 26.56 12.89 10.25
C ASP A 154 25.37 13.22 9.34
N MET A 155 24.13 12.98 9.80
CA MET A 155 22.94 13.31 9.04
C MET A 155 22.74 14.83 9.02
N GLU A 156 22.91 15.42 7.84
CA GLU A 156 22.67 16.84 7.63
C GLU A 156 21.34 17.08 6.91
N LEU A 157 20.78 18.26 7.12
CA LEU A 157 19.70 18.78 6.30
C LEU A 157 20.18 18.89 4.86
N PHE A 158 19.36 18.42 3.92
CA PHE A 158 19.66 18.56 2.50
C PHE A 158 18.49 19.18 1.75
N VAL A 159 18.85 19.88 0.68
CA VAL A 159 17.91 20.43 -0.29
C VAL A 159 18.04 19.60 -1.55
N ASP A 160 16.92 19.05 -2.02
CA ASP A 160 16.85 18.39 -3.31
C ASP A 160 15.83 19.12 -4.19
N LYS A 161 15.90 18.84 -5.49
CA LYS A 161 15.15 19.56 -6.50
C LYS A 161 14.16 18.64 -7.18
N VAL A 162 12.92 19.09 -7.33
CA VAL A 162 11.97 18.36 -8.17
C VAL A 162 12.46 18.46 -9.63
N PRO A 163 12.66 17.32 -10.31
CA PRO A 163 13.28 17.31 -11.63
C PRO A 163 12.47 18.13 -12.65
N ASN A 164 13.19 18.96 -13.42
CA ASN A 164 12.61 19.84 -14.43
C ASN A 164 11.58 20.83 -13.87
N THR A 165 11.74 21.25 -12.62
CA THR A 165 11.04 22.41 -12.04
C THR A 165 12.08 23.39 -11.46
N LEU A 166 11.62 24.54 -10.96
CA LEU A 166 12.43 25.44 -10.13
C LEU A 166 12.12 25.24 -8.63
N SER A 167 11.40 24.17 -8.31
CA SER A 167 10.90 23.88 -6.96
C SER A 167 11.92 23.01 -6.23
N ASP A 168 12.54 23.59 -5.22
CA ASP A 168 13.41 22.88 -4.28
C ASP A 168 12.59 22.49 -3.04
N PHE A 169 12.92 21.35 -2.45
CA PHE A 169 12.32 20.89 -1.20
C PHE A 169 13.41 20.48 -0.21
N THR A 170 13.13 20.70 1.07
CA THR A 170 14.10 20.49 2.15
C THR A 170 13.73 19.29 2.98
N MET A 171 14.73 18.44 3.25
CA MET A 171 14.60 17.26 4.09
C MET A 171 15.43 17.47 5.37
N VAL A 172 14.78 17.35 6.53
CA VAL A 172 15.37 17.56 7.85
C VAL A 172 15.73 16.21 8.47
N PRO A 173 16.94 16.04 9.05
CA PRO A 173 17.30 14.83 9.75
C PRO A 173 16.58 14.74 11.11
N ILE A 174 15.86 13.65 11.31
CA ILE A 174 15.19 13.29 12.56
C ILE A 174 16.03 12.21 13.23
N LYS A 175 16.54 12.52 14.42
CA LYS A 175 17.36 11.60 15.22
C LYS A 175 16.53 10.38 15.64
N GLY A 176 17.20 9.24 15.81
CA GLY A 176 16.56 8.04 16.29
C GLY A 176 16.24 8.15 17.77
N GLY A 177 15.17 7.49 18.22
CA GLY A 177 14.85 7.49 19.64
C GLY A 177 13.60 6.70 20.00
N THR A 178 13.33 6.65 21.30
CA THR A 178 12.14 6.02 21.85
C THR A 178 11.25 7.07 22.46
N PHE A 179 9.95 7.05 22.12
CA PHE A 179 8.96 7.94 22.68
C PHE A 179 7.70 7.17 23.09
N LEU A 180 6.81 7.85 23.80
CA LEU A 180 5.50 7.34 24.17
C LEU A 180 4.49 7.81 23.11
N MET A 181 4.06 6.89 22.25
CA MET A 181 3.09 7.13 21.18
C MET A 181 1.66 7.01 21.72
N GLY A 182 0.77 7.88 21.27
CA GLY A 182 -0.62 8.01 21.75
C GLY A 182 -0.77 9.05 22.87
N SER A 183 -2.01 9.32 23.28
CA SER A 183 -2.35 10.35 24.28
C SER A 183 -2.69 9.75 25.66
N PRO A 184 -2.33 10.42 26.77
CA PRO A 184 -2.75 10.04 28.12
C PRO A 184 -4.27 9.98 28.26
N ALA A 185 -4.78 9.07 29.10
CA ALA A 185 -6.23 8.85 29.25
C ALA A 185 -7.01 10.13 29.62
N GLU A 186 -6.39 11.03 30.38
CA GLU A 186 -6.98 12.28 30.87
C GLU A 186 -6.63 13.51 30.00
N GLU A 187 -6.02 13.32 28.82
CA GLU A 187 -5.70 14.44 27.93
C GLU A 187 -6.98 15.06 27.35
N GLU A 188 -7.10 16.39 27.45
CA GLU A 188 -8.27 17.11 26.95
C GLU A 188 -8.38 16.95 25.42
N GLY A 189 -9.56 16.58 24.94
CA GLY A 189 -9.82 16.39 23.51
C GLY A 189 -9.38 15.05 22.93
N ARG A 190 -8.84 14.14 23.77
CA ARG A 190 -8.48 12.76 23.38
C ARG A 190 -9.68 11.96 22.86
N ASN A 191 -9.44 11.18 21.81
CA ASN A 191 -10.34 10.12 21.33
C ASN A 191 -9.95 8.72 21.84
N GLU A 192 -10.91 7.79 21.81
CA GLU A 192 -10.72 6.41 22.31
C GLU A 192 -9.61 5.65 21.58
N ASN A 193 -9.44 5.89 20.27
CA ASN A 193 -8.47 5.23 19.41
C ASN A 193 -7.03 5.77 19.52
N GLU A 194 -6.79 6.78 20.35
CA GLU A 194 -5.45 7.35 20.58
C GLU A 194 -4.68 6.63 21.70
N GLY A 195 -5.27 5.58 22.30
CA GLY A 195 -4.62 4.76 23.31
C GLY A 195 -4.67 3.26 22.99
N PRO A 196 -4.05 2.41 23.84
CA PRO A 196 -3.24 2.81 24.99
C PRO A 196 -1.91 3.42 24.55
N GLN A 197 -1.36 4.30 25.39
CA GLN A 197 -0.01 4.80 25.17
C GLN A 197 0.99 3.66 25.16
N ARG A 198 1.89 3.65 24.17
CA ARG A 198 2.89 2.58 24.02
C ARG A 198 4.26 3.16 23.68
N ARG A 199 5.31 2.50 24.19
CA ARG A 199 6.69 2.87 23.85
C ARG A 199 7.01 2.40 22.44
N VAL A 200 7.41 3.32 21.58
CA VAL A 200 7.81 3.03 20.20
C VAL A 200 9.22 3.56 19.97
N THR A 201 10.06 2.72 19.36
CA THR A 201 11.41 3.10 18.93
C THR A 201 11.41 3.33 17.43
N VAL A 202 11.91 4.49 17.02
CA VAL A 202 12.02 4.91 15.63
C VAL A 202 13.51 5.09 15.31
N SER A 203 13.97 4.49 14.22
CA SER A 203 15.34 4.69 13.72
C SER A 203 15.49 6.09 13.12
N ALA A 204 16.70 6.64 13.06
CA ALA A 204 16.94 7.93 12.43
C ALA A 204 16.52 7.94 10.94
N PHE A 205 15.95 9.05 10.48
CA PHE A 205 15.43 9.21 9.13
C PHE A 205 15.41 10.68 8.71
N TRP A 206 15.19 10.98 7.43
CA TRP A 206 14.89 12.34 6.98
C TRP A 206 13.40 12.51 6.74
N MET A 207 12.85 13.67 7.09
CA MET A 207 11.46 14.04 6.83
C MET A 207 11.38 15.37 6.07
N GLY A 208 10.38 15.52 5.21
CA GLY A 208 10.14 16.80 4.55
C GLY A 208 9.88 17.89 5.59
N LYS A 209 10.58 19.01 5.48
CA LYS A 209 10.42 20.17 6.37
C LYS A 209 8.98 20.70 6.35
N HIS A 210 8.34 20.58 5.20
CA HIS A 210 6.98 21.05 4.96
C HIS A 210 6.17 19.98 4.23
N GLU A 211 4.86 20.18 4.20
CA GLU A 211 3.95 19.44 3.33
C GLU A 211 4.34 19.65 1.86
N VAL A 212 4.11 18.62 1.03
CA VAL A 212 4.38 18.67 -0.41
C VAL A 212 3.52 19.78 -1.03
N THR A 213 4.15 20.69 -1.76
CA THR A 213 3.47 21.85 -2.35
C THR A 213 2.87 21.55 -3.73
N TRP A 214 1.97 22.43 -4.20
CA TRP A 214 1.49 22.38 -5.59
C TRP A 214 2.62 22.58 -6.61
N ASP A 215 3.63 23.40 -6.31
CA ASP A 215 4.84 23.58 -7.13
C ASP A 215 5.64 22.28 -7.33
N GLU A 216 5.57 21.37 -6.35
CA GLU A 216 6.23 20.07 -6.41
C GLU A 216 5.33 19.01 -7.05
N TYR A 217 4.07 18.95 -6.65
CA TYR A 217 3.14 17.89 -7.02
C TYR A 217 2.58 18.04 -8.45
N HIS A 218 2.37 19.26 -8.94
CA HIS A 218 1.86 19.49 -10.30
C HIS A 218 2.76 18.85 -11.36
N LYS A 219 4.09 18.81 -11.13
CA LYS A 219 5.00 18.19 -12.09
C LYS A 219 4.77 16.69 -12.22
N PHE A 220 4.43 16.02 -11.13
CA PHE A 220 4.05 14.62 -11.13
C PHE A 220 2.65 14.40 -11.73
N MET A 221 1.70 15.26 -11.37
CA MET A 221 0.32 15.17 -11.85
C MET A 221 0.20 15.31 -13.37
N TYR A 222 0.96 16.26 -13.94
CA TYR A 222 1.00 16.53 -15.38
C TYR A 222 2.26 15.96 -16.04
N TYR A 223 2.87 14.94 -15.43
CA TYR A 223 4.07 14.34 -15.97
C TYR A 223 3.79 13.70 -17.33
N GLU A 224 4.62 14.05 -18.32
CA GLU A 224 4.55 13.45 -19.65
C GLU A 224 5.75 12.51 -19.83
N LYS A 225 5.44 11.24 -20.09
CA LYS A 225 6.46 10.23 -20.35
C LYS A 225 7.20 10.56 -21.64
N ASN A 226 8.50 10.35 -21.63
CA ASN A 226 9.35 10.53 -22.79
C ASN A 226 9.17 9.34 -23.75
N VAL A 227 8.30 9.53 -24.74
CA VAL A 227 7.97 8.53 -25.77
C VAL A 227 9.15 8.13 -26.67
N LYS A 228 10.26 8.87 -26.64
CA LYS A 228 11.47 8.55 -27.41
C LYS A 228 12.36 7.51 -26.73
N LEU A 229 12.10 7.18 -25.46
CA LEU A 229 12.88 6.19 -24.73
C LEU A 229 12.61 4.78 -25.28
N LYS A 230 13.69 4.06 -25.58
CA LYS A 230 13.61 2.69 -26.09
C LYS A 230 13.14 1.75 -24.97
N LYS A 231 12.05 1.01 -25.22
CA LYS A 231 11.55 -0.02 -24.30
C LYS A 231 12.67 -1.02 -23.95
N GLY A 232 12.79 -1.35 -22.67
CA GLY A 232 13.82 -2.25 -22.15
C GLY A 232 15.09 -1.57 -21.61
N THR A 233 15.22 -0.25 -21.78
CA THR A 233 16.34 0.53 -21.20
C THR A 233 16.07 0.92 -19.75
N LEU A 234 17.12 1.20 -18.97
CA LEU A 234 17.00 1.68 -17.59
C LEU A 234 16.19 2.98 -17.54
N GLU A 235 16.48 3.91 -18.46
CA GLU A 235 15.83 5.20 -18.57
C GLU A 235 14.34 5.05 -18.86
N TYR A 236 13.97 4.12 -19.74
CA TYR A 236 12.57 3.79 -20.01
C TYR A 236 11.84 3.34 -18.75
N TYR A 237 12.45 2.46 -17.95
CA TYR A 237 11.82 1.97 -16.72
C TYR A 237 11.73 3.05 -15.64
N LEU A 238 12.76 3.87 -15.46
CA LEU A 238 12.73 5.03 -14.56
C LEU A 238 11.70 6.10 -14.97
N ASP A 239 11.36 6.16 -16.26
CA ASP A 239 10.34 7.05 -16.79
C ASP A 239 8.92 6.47 -16.74
N SER A 240 8.82 5.16 -16.59
CA SER A 240 7.55 4.43 -16.68
C SER A 240 6.77 4.34 -15.38
N VAL A 241 7.27 4.93 -14.28
CA VAL A 241 6.52 5.03 -13.01
C VAL A 241 5.12 5.58 -13.27
N ALA A 242 4.12 4.91 -12.70
CA ALA A 242 2.73 5.31 -12.86
C ALA A 242 2.50 6.69 -12.23
N THR A 243 1.86 7.56 -13.00
CA THR A 243 1.41 8.89 -12.57
C THR A 243 -0.12 8.91 -12.59
N PRO A 244 -0.78 9.79 -11.82
CA PRO A 244 -2.24 9.89 -11.84
C PRO A 244 -2.73 10.30 -13.22
N THR A 245 -3.95 9.87 -13.56
CA THR A 245 -4.65 10.40 -14.73
C THR A 245 -4.80 11.91 -14.57
N LYS A 246 -4.55 12.66 -15.65
CA LYS A 246 -4.73 14.12 -15.65
C LYS A 246 -6.17 14.44 -15.20
N PRO A 247 -6.34 15.30 -14.17
CA PRO A 247 -7.66 15.57 -13.64
C PRO A 247 -8.52 16.38 -14.63
N TYR A 248 -9.84 16.14 -14.61
CA TYR A 248 -10.81 16.86 -15.43
C TYR A 248 -11.16 18.25 -14.87
N VAL A 249 -10.89 18.47 -13.59
CA VAL A 249 -11.16 19.72 -12.88
C VAL A 249 -9.88 20.21 -12.21
N ASN A 250 -9.87 21.48 -11.84
CA ASN A 250 -8.76 22.02 -11.08
C ASN A 250 -8.78 21.44 -9.65
N MET A 251 -7.71 20.74 -9.27
CA MET A 251 -7.64 19.98 -8.02
C MET A 251 -7.31 20.86 -6.80
N ASP A 252 -6.89 22.11 -7.01
CA ASP A 252 -6.74 23.09 -5.94
C ASP A 252 -8.09 23.70 -5.50
N PHE A 253 -9.15 23.53 -6.29
CA PHE A 253 -10.50 24.04 -6.04
C PHE A 253 -10.58 25.56 -5.74
N GLY A 254 -9.66 26.34 -6.30
CA GLY A 254 -9.56 27.79 -6.07
C GLY A 254 -8.97 28.18 -4.72
N MET A 255 -8.51 27.21 -3.91
CA MET A 255 -8.00 27.45 -2.56
C MET A 255 -6.49 27.75 -2.51
N GLY A 256 -5.82 27.82 -3.67
CA GLY A 256 -4.44 28.30 -3.80
C GLY A 256 -3.49 27.31 -4.48
N THR A 257 -2.49 27.83 -5.18
CA THR A 257 -1.45 27.05 -5.87
C THR A 257 -0.04 27.50 -5.46
N GLY A 258 1.00 26.91 -6.05
CA GLY A 258 2.38 27.25 -5.75
C GLY A 258 2.83 26.65 -4.42
N GLN A 259 3.34 27.49 -3.52
CA GLN A 259 3.78 27.12 -2.16
C GLN A 259 2.64 26.78 -1.18
N HIS A 260 1.43 26.53 -1.68
CA HIS A 260 0.36 25.96 -0.87
C HIS A 260 0.49 24.43 -0.86
N PRO A 261 0.05 23.75 0.22
CA PRO A 261 0.06 22.29 0.26
C PRO A 261 -0.80 21.72 -0.87
N ALA A 262 -0.27 20.71 -1.56
CA ALA A 262 -1.01 19.96 -2.55
C ALA A 262 -2.07 19.08 -1.85
N ILE A 263 -3.30 19.18 -2.32
CA ILE A 263 -4.44 18.47 -1.72
C ILE A 263 -5.16 17.58 -2.76
N SER A 264 -6.28 16.99 -2.36
CA SER A 264 -7.19 16.26 -3.24
C SER A 264 -6.57 15.04 -3.94
N MET A 265 -5.69 14.32 -3.24
CA MET A 265 -5.07 13.10 -3.73
C MET A 265 -5.36 11.90 -2.82
N THR A 266 -5.36 10.71 -3.40
CA THR A 266 -5.47 9.46 -2.62
C THR A 266 -4.13 9.12 -1.99
N GLN A 267 -4.14 8.31 -0.93
CA GLN A 267 -2.92 7.77 -0.33
C GLN A 267 -2.07 7.00 -1.37
N HIS A 268 -2.72 6.32 -2.31
CA HIS A 268 -2.02 5.63 -3.39
C HIS A 268 -1.27 6.61 -4.31
N ALA A 269 -1.90 7.73 -4.67
CA ALA A 269 -1.26 8.76 -5.48
C ALA A 269 -0.05 9.39 -4.76
N ALA A 270 -0.16 9.62 -3.45
CA ALA A 270 0.95 10.10 -2.62
C ALA A 270 2.12 9.09 -2.58
N ASN A 271 1.84 7.79 -2.42
CA ASN A 271 2.87 6.75 -2.54
C ASN A 271 3.52 6.71 -3.93
N LYS A 272 2.73 6.87 -5.00
CA LYS A 272 3.25 6.93 -6.37
C LYS A 272 4.09 8.18 -6.62
N TYR A 273 3.76 9.30 -5.99
CA TYR A 273 4.60 10.50 -6.00
C TYR A 273 5.97 10.22 -5.37
N CYS A 274 6.02 9.60 -4.19
CA CYS A 274 7.29 9.20 -3.55
C CYS A 274 8.10 8.25 -4.45
N GLN A 275 7.44 7.25 -5.08
CA GLN A 275 8.09 6.33 -6.01
C GLN A 275 8.65 7.07 -7.24
N TRP A 276 7.88 7.99 -7.82
CA TRP A 276 8.29 8.81 -8.95
C TRP A 276 9.46 9.71 -8.59
N LEU A 277 9.40 10.41 -7.45
CA LEU A 277 10.47 11.27 -6.97
C LEU A 277 11.76 10.49 -6.76
N SER A 278 11.65 9.27 -6.22
CA SER A 278 12.78 8.35 -6.05
C SER A 278 13.40 7.94 -7.38
N ALA A 279 12.57 7.60 -8.37
CA ALA A 279 13.03 7.26 -9.72
C ALA A 279 13.77 8.41 -10.41
N LYS A 280 13.42 9.66 -10.08
CA LYS A 280 14.04 10.82 -10.72
C LYS A 280 15.30 11.31 -10.01
N THR A 281 15.31 11.36 -8.69
CA THR A 281 16.42 11.91 -7.87
C THR A 281 17.47 10.88 -7.47
N GLY A 282 17.09 9.60 -7.41
CA GLY A 282 17.91 8.53 -6.84
C GLY A 282 17.98 8.50 -5.31
N HIS A 283 17.25 9.35 -4.58
CA HIS A 283 17.02 9.13 -3.15
C HIS A 283 15.79 8.24 -2.95
N PHE A 284 15.73 7.52 -1.84
CA PHE A 284 14.54 6.75 -1.48
C PHE A 284 13.56 7.63 -0.70
N TYR A 285 12.40 7.89 -1.27
CA TYR A 285 11.29 8.58 -0.62
C TYR A 285 10.12 7.64 -0.38
N ARG A 286 9.40 7.87 0.71
CA ARG A 286 8.18 7.18 1.09
C ARG A 286 7.33 8.07 1.99
N LEU A 287 6.08 7.67 2.21
CA LEU A 287 5.29 8.24 3.30
C LEU A 287 5.91 7.85 4.65
N PRO A 288 5.85 8.74 5.66
CA PRO A 288 6.19 8.37 7.02
C PRO A 288 5.20 7.32 7.52
N THR A 289 5.68 6.44 8.40
CA THR A 289 4.78 5.66 9.24
C THR A 289 4.07 6.57 10.22
N GLU A 290 2.94 6.14 10.77
CA GLU A 290 2.24 6.91 11.81
C GLU A 290 3.15 7.22 13.02
N ALA A 291 3.97 6.24 13.42
CA ALA A 291 4.94 6.42 14.51
C ALA A 291 6.01 7.47 14.20
N GLU A 292 6.56 7.47 12.99
CA GLU A 292 7.53 8.49 12.56
C GLU A 292 6.89 9.87 12.49
N TRP A 293 5.65 9.95 11.99
CA TRP A 293 4.91 11.20 11.89
C TRP A 293 4.62 11.78 13.28
N GLU A 294 4.06 10.99 14.21
CA GLU A 294 3.79 11.47 15.57
C GLU A 294 5.08 11.83 16.31
N TYR A 295 6.14 11.02 16.15
CA TYR A 295 7.44 11.29 16.76
C TYR A 295 8.01 12.64 16.30
N ALA A 296 7.98 12.90 14.99
CA ALA A 296 8.43 14.17 14.42
C ALA A 296 7.53 15.35 14.83
N CYS A 297 6.20 15.16 14.91
CA CYS A 297 5.28 16.18 15.36
C CYS A 297 5.52 16.57 16.83
N ARG A 298 5.73 15.58 17.71
CA ARG A 298 6.03 15.80 19.14
C ARG A 298 7.37 16.48 19.36
N ALA A 299 8.37 16.20 18.52
CA ALA A 299 9.70 16.81 18.61
C ALA A 299 10.33 16.77 20.02
N GLY A 300 10.12 15.65 20.72
CA GLY A 300 10.62 15.40 22.08
C GLY A 300 9.67 15.82 23.21
N THR A 301 8.55 16.49 22.94
CA THR A 301 7.57 16.81 23.98
C THR A 301 6.65 15.63 24.31
N THR A 302 6.09 15.66 25.52
CA THR A 302 5.09 14.68 26.00
C THR A 302 3.72 15.32 26.26
N THR A 303 3.53 16.54 25.76
CA THR A 303 2.33 17.38 25.90
C THR A 303 1.36 17.13 24.74
N ALA A 304 0.16 17.69 24.84
CA ALA A 304 -0.86 17.57 23.79
C ALA A 304 -0.41 18.19 22.46
N PHE A 305 0.33 19.29 22.52
CA PHE A 305 0.95 19.94 21.36
C PHE A 305 2.47 20.01 21.50
N SER A 306 3.17 20.27 20.40
CA SER A 306 4.63 20.44 20.40
C SER A 306 5.11 21.71 21.11
N TRP A 307 4.19 22.62 21.45
CA TRP A 307 4.48 23.85 22.19
C TRP A 307 3.98 23.84 23.64
N GLY A 308 3.32 22.77 24.10
CA GLY A 308 2.72 22.71 25.43
C GLY A 308 1.31 22.14 25.42
N ASN A 309 0.53 22.49 26.46
CA ASN A 309 -0.86 22.04 26.63
C ASN A 309 -1.87 23.17 26.35
N GLU A 310 -1.41 24.36 25.99
CA GLU A 310 -2.26 25.51 25.73
C GLU A 310 -3.09 25.29 24.45
N SER A 311 -4.42 25.18 24.63
CA SER A 311 -5.41 24.91 23.61
C SER A 311 -6.35 26.09 23.34
N ASP A 312 -6.12 27.25 23.97
CA ASP A 312 -6.97 28.42 23.76
C ASP A 312 -6.89 28.92 22.31
N ARG A 313 -8.00 29.51 21.84
CA ARG A 313 -8.14 29.93 20.43
C ARG A 313 -7.04 30.90 19.99
N ALA A 314 -6.57 31.80 20.85
CA ALA A 314 -5.53 32.75 20.48
C ALA A 314 -4.21 32.01 20.25
N THR A 315 -3.82 31.12 21.17
CA THR A 315 -2.64 30.27 21.01
C THR A 315 -2.72 29.40 19.76
N LEU A 316 -3.81 28.66 19.56
CA LEU A 316 -4.02 27.85 18.36
C LEU A 316 -3.89 28.69 17.09
N ASN A 317 -4.50 29.87 17.05
CA ASN A 317 -4.41 30.76 15.90
C ASN A 317 -3.00 31.29 15.64
N THR A 318 -2.14 31.40 16.66
CA THR A 318 -0.73 31.79 16.47
C THR A 318 0.13 30.63 15.96
N LYS A 319 -0.19 29.40 16.36
CA LYS A 319 0.62 28.20 16.09
C LYS A 319 0.19 27.42 14.83
N THR A 320 -1.09 27.46 14.46
CA THR A 320 -1.64 26.65 13.37
C THR A 320 -2.47 27.49 12.40
N TRP A 321 -2.73 26.93 11.22
CA TRP A 321 -3.84 27.35 10.37
C TRP A 321 -5.05 26.48 10.69
N ASN A 322 -6.17 27.08 11.07
CA ASN A 322 -7.40 26.41 11.47
C ASN A 322 -8.63 27.23 11.06
N SER A 323 -9.83 26.71 11.28
CA SER A 323 -11.09 27.37 10.88
C SER A 323 -11.27 28.79 11.43
N GLY A 324 -10.55 29.14 12.51
CA GLY A 324 -10.59 30.45 13.12
C GLY A 324 -9.66 31.50 12.52
N ASN A 325 -8.75 31.16 11.60
CA ASN A 325 -7.76 32.10 11.04
C ASN A 325 -7.39 31.88 9.56
N THR A 326 -8.16 31.08 8.82
CA THR A 326 -7.94 30.82 7.38
C THR A 326 -8.58 31.84 6.45
N LEU A 327 -9.38 32.79 6.96
CA LEU A 327 -9.97 33.88 6.15
C LEU A 327 -8.90 34.90 5.74
N ASP A 328 -8.81 35.22 4.45
CA ASP A 328 -7.95 36.27 3.92
C ASP A 328 -8.66 37.63 4.02
N PRO A 329 -8.14 38.61 4.76
CA PRO A 329 -8.82 39.89 4.91
C PRO A 329 -8.77 40.76 3.65
N VAL A 330 -7.92 40.42 2.66
CA VAL A 330 -7.78 41.16 1.41
C VAL A 330 -8.64 40.54 0.32
N THR A 331 -8.58 39.22 0.15
CA THR A 331 -9.32 38.52 -0.91
C THR A 331 -10.67 37.99 -0.45
N PHE A 332 -10.93 37.95 0.86
CA PHE A 332 -12.10 37.33 1.50
C PHE A 332 -12.22 35.81 1.24
N ASP A 333 -11.16 35.18 0.76
CA ASP A 333 -11.12 33.73 0.54
C ASP A 333 -10.89 32.97 1.84
N VAL A 334 -11.46 31.76 1.92
CA VAL A 334 -11.19 30.79 2.98
C VAL A 334 -10.51 29.58 2.34
N GLY A 335 -9.30 29.27 2.80
CA GLY A 335 -8.52 28.17 2.23
C GLY A 335 -7.29 27.81 3.06
N TYR A 336 -6.59 26.77 2.63
CA TYR A 336 -5.27 26.46 3.15
C TYR A 336 -4.30 27.59 2.81
N ARG A 337 -3.21 27.68 3.57
CA ARG A 337 -2.23 28.76 3.45
C ARG A 337 -0.91 28.22 2.95
N LYS A 338 -0.07 29.13 2.47
CA LYS A 338 1.31 28.79 2.11
C LYS A 338 2.01 28.14 3.29
N ILE A 339 2.80 27.12 3.00
CA ILE A 339 3.59 26.40 3.99
C ILE A 339 4.60 27.32 4.67
N GLY A 340 5.06 26.96 5.87
CA GLY A 340 6.17 27.65 6.55
C GLY A 340 5.87 29.05 7.09
N LEU A 341 4.59 29.48 7.14
CA LEU A 341 4.19 30.79 7.67
C LEU A 341 3.89 30.80 9.18
N LYS A 342 3.88 29.64 9.83
CA LYS A 342 3.69 29.51 11.29
C LYS A 342 5.00 29.11 11.95
N THR A 343 5.06 29.30 13.27
CA THR A 343 6.23 28.90 14.05
C THR A 343 6.41 27.38 13.97
N PRO A 344 7.60 26.87 13.62
CA PRO A 344 7.87 25.43 13.61
C PRO A 344 7.84 24.85 15.03
N ASN A 345 7.80 23.52 15.11
CA ASN A 345 8.06 22.83 16.36
C ASN A 345 9.59 22.86 16.67
N PRO A 346 10.06 22.24 17.77
CA PRO A 346 11.48 22.24 18.11
C PRO A 346 12.45 21.56 17.13
N TRP A 347 11.99 20.85 16.09
CA TRP A 347 12.82 20.08 15.16
C TRP A 347 12.89 20.67 13.75
#